data_AF-A0A846WBS4-F1
#
_entry.id   AF-A0A846WBS4-F1
#
_cell.length_a   1.000
_cell.length_b   1.000
_cell.length_c   1.000
_cell.angle_alpha   90.00
_cell.angle_beta   90.00
_cell.angle_gamma   90.00
#
_symmetry.space_group_name_H-M   'P 1'
#
loop_
_entity.id
_entity.type
_entity.pdbx_description
1 polymer ?
#
loop_
_entity_poly.entity_id
_entity_poly.type
_entity_poly.pdbx_seq_one_letter_code
_entity_poly.pdbx_strand_id
1 'polypeptide(L)' 'MTTHEQQQLDEVIERLTIRYPNIPPEEITDIVRETYQHFGSAQVRDFVPLLVEHHVKDELGTPTGDIPPIPD' A
#
# COMPACT_ATOMS: atom_id res chain seq x y z
N MET A 1 -23.97 -2.93 -1.02
CA MET A 1 -23.28 -1.67 -1.36
C MET A 1 -21.81 -1.77 -0.94
N THR A 2 -21.06 -2.73 -1.48
CA THR A 2 -19.65 -3.02 -1.12
C THR A 2 -18.67 -2.73 -2.26
N THR A 3 -19.15 -2.17 -3.37
CA THR A 3 -18.37 -1.95 -4.59
C THR A 3 -17.31 -0.84 -4.43
N HIS A 4 -17.55 0.13 -3.54
CA HIS A 4 -16.62 1.24 -3.32
C HIS A 4 -15.32 0.79 -2.63
N GLU A 5 -15.39 -0.17 -1.71
CA GLU A 5 -14.21 -0.66 -0.99
C GLU A 5 -13.21 -1.36 -1.90
N GLN A 6 -13.72 -2.12 -2.88
CA GLN A 6 -12.87 -2.81 -3.87
C GLN A 6 -12.16 -1.78 -4.76
N GLN A 7 -12.88 -0.76 -5.25
CA GLN A 7 -12.29 0.30 -6.05
C GLN A 7 -11.23 1.09 -5.27
N GLN A 8 -11.48 1.39 -4.00
CA GLN A 8 -10.50 2.06 -3.14
C GLN A 8 -9.25 1.21 -2.92
N LEU A 9 -9.39 -0.12 -2.88
CA LEU A 9 -8.26 -1.04 -2.75
C LEU A 9 -7.43 -1.07 -4.05
N ASP A 10 -8.08 -1.15 -5.21
CA ASP A 10 -7.41 -1.08 -6.52
C ASP A 10 -6.62 0.23 -6.70
N GLU A 11 -7.20 1.38 -6.31
CA GLU A 11 -6.49 2.67 -6.32
C GLU A 11 -5.27 2.72 -5.40
N VAL A 12 -5.33 2.03 -4.25
CA VAL A 12 -4.18 1.91 -3.34
C VAL A 12 -3.08 1.06 -3.97
N ILE A 13 -3.42 -0.07 -4.59
CA ILE A 13 -2.47 -0.94 -5.29
C ILE A 13 -1.80 -0.21 -6.45
N GLU A 14 -2.57 0.53 -7.25
CA GLU A 14 -2.03 1.30 -8.37
C GLU A 14 -1.04 2.37 -7.87
N ARG A 15 -1.40 3.11 -6.82
CA ARG A 15 -0.53 4.14 -6.21
C ARG A 15 0.75 3.53 -5.63
N LEU A 16 0.66 2.37 -4.97
CA LEU A 16 1.81 1.66 -4.42
C LEU A 16 2.72 1.13 -5.52
N THR A 17 2.15 0.58 -6.59
CA THR A 17 2.91 0.09 -7.76
C THR A 17 3.69 1.22 -8.42
N ILE A 18 3.08 2.42 -8.54
CA ILE A 18 3.76 3.61 -9.06
C ILE A 18 4.86 4.09 -8.09
N ARG A 19 4.61 4.03 -6.77
CA ARG A 19 5.57 4.46 -5.74
C ARG A 19 6.76 3.51 -5.61
N TYR A 20 6.54 2.22 -5.79
CA TYR A 20 7.52 1.14 -5.64
C TYR A 20 7.69 0.37 -6.95
N PRO A 21 8.23 0.99 -8.01
CA PRO A 21 8.40 0.34 -9.32
C PRO A 21 9.41 -0.82 -9.28
N ASN A 22 10.22 -0.90 -8.22
CA ASN A 22 11.18 -2.00 -8.01
C ASN A 22 10.52 -3.27 -7.46
N ILE A 23 9.26 -3.19 -7.02
CA ILE A 23 8.53 -4.31 -6.43
C ILE A 23 7.45 -4.75 -7.41
N PRO A 24 7.32 -6.05 -7.69
CA PRO A 24 6.35 -6.53 -8.63
C PRO A 24 4.92 -6.25 -8.11
N PRO A 25 3.99 -5.85 -9.00
CA PRO A 25 2.62 -5.49 -8.61
C PRO A 25 1.85 -6.65 -7.98
N GLU A 26 2.21 -7.89 -8.30
CA GLU A 26 1.65 -9.09 -7.67
C GLU A 26 1.96 -9.17 -6.17
N GLU A 27 3.19 -8.84 -5.78
CA GLU A 27 3.64 -8.84 -4.38
C GLU A 27 2.99 -7.69 -3.60
N ILE A 28 2.92 -6.50 -4.20
CA ILE A 28 2.16 -5.37 -3.63
C ILE A 28 0.70 -5.75 -3.42
N THR A 29 0.08 -6.43 -4.39
CA THR A 29 -1.32 -6.88 -4.29
C THR A 29 -1.51 -7.89 -3.17
N ASP A 30 -0.58 -8.84 -3.00
CA ASP A 30 -0.64 -9.84 -1.93
C ASP A 30 -0.53 -9.20 -0.54
N ILE A 31 0.47 -8.32 -0.33
CA ILE A 31 0.66 -7.59 0.93
C ILE A 31 -0.58 -6.73 1.24
N VAL A 32 -1.10 -6.01 0.24
CA VAL A 32 -2.31 -5.18 0.38
C VAL A 32 -3.52 -6.03 0.75
N ARG A 33 -3.71 -7.19 0.11
CA ARG A 33 -4.84 -8.09 0.38
C ARG A 33 -4.73 -8.72 1.76
N GLU A 34 -3.56 -9.19 2.17
CA GLU A 34 -3.32 -9.76 3.50
C GLU A 34 -3.60 -8.72 4.58
N THR A 35 -3.07 -7.50 4.41
CA THR A 35 -3.31 -6.38 5.31
C THR A 35 -4.79 -5.99 5.36
N TYR A 36 -5.46 -5.95 4.20
CA TYR A 36 -6.90 -5.67 4.11
C TYR A 36 -7.74 -6.73 4.84
N GLN A 37 -7.37 -8.02 4.74
CA GLN A 37 -8.02 -9.10 5.49
C GLN A 37 -7.77 -8.96 7.00
N HIS A 38 -6.59 -8.53 7.40
CA HIS A 38 -6.24 -8.28 8.81
C HIS A 38 -7.11 -7.17 9.41
N PHE A 39 -7.38 -6.11 8.64
CA PHE A 39 -8.35 -5.07 9.00
C PHE A 39 -9.81 -5.44 8.73
N GLY A 40 -10.09 -6.65 8.24
CA GLY A 40 -11.44 -7.11 7.92
C GLY A 40 -12.40 -7.10 9.11
N SER A 41 -11.87 -7.13 10.35
CA SER A 41 -12.62 -7.05 11.60
C SER A 41 -12.86 -5.62 12.11
N ALA A 42 -12.34 -4.59 11.43
CA ALA A 42 -12.48 -3.20 11.85
C ALA A 42 -13.88 -2.65 11.53
N GLN A 43 -14.49 -1.99 12.52
CA GLN A 43 -15.82 -1.37 12.43
C GLN A 43 -15.87 -0.17 11.47
N VAL A 44 -14.74 0.52 11.27
CA VAL A 44 -14.62 1.69 10.40
C VAL A 44 -13.61 1.39 9.30
N ARG A 45 -14.10 1.26 8.08
CA ARG A 45 -13.30 0.83 6.93
C ARG A 45 -12.79 1.97 6.05
N ASP A 46 -13.25 3.20 6.29
CA ASP A 46 -12.77 4.41 5.60
C ASP A 46 -11.26 4.65 5.77
N PHE A 47 -10.66 4.16 6.86
CA PHE A 47 -9.23 4.33 7.16
C PHE A 47 -8.38 3.11 6.79
N VAL A 48 -8.99 1.99 6.40
CA VAL A 48 -8.27 0.78 5.99
C VAL A 48 -7.32 1.05 4.81
N PRO A 49 -7.70 1.81 3.76
CA PRO A 49 -6.78 2.18 2.67
C PRO A 49 -5.51 2.88 3.16
N LEU A 50 -5.64 3.79 4.12
CA LEU A 50 -4.54 4.56 4.71
C LEU A 50 -3.65 3.68 5.59
N LEU A 51 -4.25 2.80 6.39
CA LEU A 51 -3.53 1.87 7.25
C LEU A 51 -2.75 0.83 6.43
N VAL A 52 -3.36 0.33 5.35
CA VAL A 52 -2.70 -0.56 4.39
C VAL A 52 -1.52 0.15 3.75
N GLU A 53 -1.69 1.38 3.23
CA GLU A 53 -0.58 2.13 2.65
C GLU A 53 0.55 2.38 3.66
N HIS A 54 0.22 2.69 4.91
CA HIS A 54 1.22 2.88 5.95
C HIS A 54 1.97 1.60 6.27
N HIS A 55 1.26 0.48 6.42
CA HIS A 55 1.87 -0.82 6.72
C HIS A 55 2.76 -1.29 5.58
N VAL A 56 2.30 -1.16 4.34
CA VAL A 56 3.09 -1.48 3.15
C VAL A 56 4.34 -0.59 3.08
N LYS A 57 4.26 0.70 3.44
CA LYS A 57 5.46 1.57 3.50
C LYS A 57 6.43 1.19 4.61
N ASP A 58 5.93 0.67 5.73
CA ASP A 58 6.77 0.22 6.85
C ASP A 58 7.48 -1.08 6.48
N GLU A 59 6.76 -2.04 5.91
CA GLU A 59 7.27 -3.33 5.41
C GLU A 59 8.27 -3.16 4.26
N LEU A 60 7.92 -2.35 3.25
CA LEU A 60 8.79 -2.11 2.08
C LEU A 60 9.91 -1.10 2.37
N GLY A 61 9.82 -0.39 3.50
CA GLY A 61 10.70 0.72 3.85
C GLY A 61 10.56 1.93 2.92
N THR A 62 11.39 2.96 3.16
CA THR A 62 11.53 4.10 2.26
C THR A 62 11.87 3.55 0.87
N PRO A 63 11.10 3.85 -0.19
CA PRO A 63 11.49 3.50 -1.54
C PRO A 63 12.87 4.11 -1.71
N THR A 64 13.89 3.27 -1.82
CA THR A 64 15.26 3.73 -2.05
C THR A 64 15.31 4.26 -3.47
N GLY A 65 14.70 5.43 -3.67
CA GLY A 65 15.22 6.41 -4.58
C GLY A 65 16.46 6.93 -3.88
N ASP A 66 17.60 6.51 -4.40
CA ASP A 66 18.90 7.14 -4.19
C ASP A 66 18.69 8.66 -4.12
N ILE A 67 18.63 9.22 -2.92
CA ILE A 67 18.92 10.63 -2.72
C ILE A 67 20.43 10.62 -2.67
N PRO A 68 21.15 10.99 -3.75
CA PRO A 68 22.59 11.02 -3.72
C PRO A 68 23.02 11.89 -2.53
N PRO A 69 24.07 11.50 -1.79
CA PRO A 69 24.56 12.29 -0.68
C PRO A 69 24.81 13.71 -1.19
N ILE A 70 24.24 14.71 -0.50
CA ILE A 70 24.56 16.11 -0.76
C ILE A 70 26.08 16.21 -0.60
N PRO A 71 26.86 16.49 -1.66
CA PRO A 71 28.29 16.71 -1.49
C PRO A 71 28.46 17.95 -0.60
N ASP A 72 29.44 17.87 0.31
CA ASP A 72 29.83 18.94 1.24
C ASP A 72 29.92 20.32 0.57
#